data_AF-A0AAV4BLA9-F1
#
_entry.id   AF-A0AAV4BLA9-F1
#
_cell.length_a   1.000
_cell.length_b   1.000
_cell.length_c   1.000
_cell.angle_alpha   90.00
_cell.angle_beta   90.00
_cell.angle_gamma   90.00
#
_symmetry.space_group_name_H-M   'P 1'
#
loop_
_entity.id
_entity.type
_entity.pdbx_description
1 polymer ?
#
loop_
_entity_poly.entity_id
_entity_poly.type
_entity_poly.pdbx_seq_one_letter_code
_entity_poly.pdbx_strand_id
1 'polypeptide(L)'
;MAPKLTKKFIEVPVFSKLRVNLAAQVLSHSAATGIAFLCQTGIFPAIYMATSKFVQGFDSLFNIFKVTGRRSKAAFKYPIPNSSSHITFLLESRNGLEPFSTVLKM
;
A
#
# COMPACT_ATOMS: atom_id res chain seq x y z
N MET A 1 14.01 5.88 -1.33
CA MET A 1 13.21 7.02 -1.85
C MET A 1 12.45 6.58 -3.10
N ALA A 2 11.42 7.33 -3.51
CA ALA A 2 10.47 6.96 -4.58
C ALA A 2 10.69 7.75 -5.88
N PRO A 3 11.78 7.51 -6.64
CA PRO A 3 12.14 8.29 -7.84
C PRO A 3 11.16 8.13 -9.00
N LYS A 4 10.28 7.13 -8.94
CA LYS A 4 9.27 6.86 -9.96
C LYS A 4 8.04 7.76 -9.84
N LEU A 5 7.83 8.40 -8.68
CA LEU A 5 6.72 9.30 -8.46
C LEU A 5 7.00 10.64 -9.15
N THR A 6 6.11 11.02 -10.06
CA THR A 6 6.15 12.29 -10.80
C THR A 6 4.79 12.98 -10.69
N LYS A 7 4.64 14.19 -11.25
CA LYS A 7 3.35 14.91 -11.25
C LYS A 7 2.19 14.11 -11.89
N LYS A 8 2.50 13.19 -12.81
CA LYS A 8 1.53 12.35 -13.53
C LYS A 8 0.72 11.39 -12.64
N PHE A 9 1.15 11.21 -11.39
CA PHE A 9 0.47 10.36 -10.40
C PHE A 9 -0.57 11.14 -9.58
N ILE A 10 -0.48 12.47 -9.58
CA ILE A 10 -1.46 13.37 -8.97
C ILE A 10 -2.42 13.85 -10.07
N GLU A 11 -1.87 14.38 -11.15
CA GLU A 11 -2.59 14.80 -12.34
C GLU A 11 -2.66 13.64 -13.33
N VAL A 12 -3.61 12.72 -13.11
CA VAL A 12 -3.75 11.52 -13.92
C VAL A 12 -4.30 11.89 -15.31
N PRO A 13 -3.56 11.63 -16.42
CA PRO A 13 -4.05 11.90 -17.76
C PRO A 13 -5.34 11.13 -18.08
N VAL A 14 -6.18 11.67 -18.95
CA VAL A 14 -7.52 11.11 -19.29
C VAL A 14 -7.46 9.61 -19.65
N PHE A 15 -6.47 9.18 -20.43
CA PHE A 15 -6.28 7.78 -20.85
C PHE A 15 -5.43 6.93 -19.90
N SER A 16 -4.99 7.49 -18.76
CA SER A 16 -4.15 6.81 -17.79
C SER A 16 -4.89 6.37 -16.52
N LYS A 17 -6.17 6.73 -16.38
CA LYS A 17 -7.01 6.37 -15.22
C LYS A 17 -7.13 4.86 -14.99
N LEU A 18 -7.04 4.05 -16.04
CA LEU A 18 -7.10 2.59 -15.97
C LEU A 18 -5.72 1.92 -15.80
N ARG A 19 -4.62 2.71 -15.70
CA ARG A 19 -3.27 2.14 -15.54
C ARG A 19 -3.03 1.78 -14.09
N VAL A 20 -3.38 0.54 -13.73
CA VAL A 20 -3.17 -0.04 -12.39
C VAL A 20 -1.70 0.11 -11.92
N ASN A 21 -0.74 0.08 -12.84
CA ASN A 21 0.67 0.32 -12.52
C ASN A 21 0.93 1.70 -11.90
N LEU A 22 0.18 2.75 -12.29
CA LEU A 22 0.33 4.07 -11.69
C LEU A 22 -0.13 4.05 -10.23
N ALA A 23 -1.32 3.48 -9.97
CA ALA A 23 -1.84 3.33 -8.61
C ALA A 23 -0.93 2.47 -7.73
N ALA A 24 -0.43 1.34 -8.25
CA ALA A 24 0.46 0.45 -7.53
C ALA A 24 1.80 1.11 -7.15
N GLN A 25 2.29 2.07 -7.94
CA GLN A 25 3.53 2.79 -7.61
C GLN A 25 3.31 3.84 -6.51
N VAL A 26 2.15 4.51 -6.49
CA VAL A 26 1.76 5.42 -5.40
C VAL A 26 1.63 4.65 -4.09
N LEU A 27 1.01 3.48 -4.14
CA LEU A 27 0.79 2.61 -2.98
C LEU A 27 1.95 1.64 -2.72
N SER A 28 3.18 1.99 -3.11
CA SER A 28 4.33 1.09 -2.99
C SER A 28 5.10 1.26 -1.68
N HIS A 29 5.81 0.20 -1.28
CA HIS A 29 6.71 0.24 -0.12
C HIS A 29 7.69 1.43 -0.16
N SER A 30 8.28 1.72 -1.33
CA SER A 30 9.24 2.82 -1.48
C SER A 30 8.61 4.21 -1.27
N ALA A 31 7.32 4.37 -1.58
CA ALA A 31 6.57 5.59 -1.30
C ALA A 31 6.31 5.72 0.20
N ALA A 32 5.87 4.64 0.86
CA ALA A 32 5.68 4.61 2.32
C ALA A 32 6.96 5.00 3.07
N THR A 33 8.10 4.34 2.77
CA THR A 33 9.38 4.67 3.40
C THR A 33 9.80 6.11 3.15
N GLY A 34 9.51 6.65 1.95
CA GLY A 34 9.76 8.05 1.64
C GLY A 34 8.98 8.99 2.55
N ILE A 35 7.67 8.74 2.73
CA ILE A 35 6.82 9.54 3.62
C ILE A 35 7.30 9.42 5.07
N ALA A 36 7.56 8.21 5.57
CA ALA A 36 8.07 8.01 6.92
C ALA A 36 9.38 8.75 7.18
N PHE A 37 10.32 8.69 6.24
CA PHE A 37 11.59 9.39 6.34
C PHE A 37 11.39 10.90 6.41
N LEU A 38 10.56 11.48 5.53
CA LEU A 38 10.27 12.92 5.54
C LEU A 38 9.59 13.37 6.84
N CYS A 39 8.76 12.51 7.45
CA CYS A 39 8.19 12.78 8.77
C CYS A 39 9.26 12.74 9.86
N GLN A 40 10.16 11.76 9.82
CA GLN A 40 11.24 11.60 10.80
C GLN A 40 12.27 12.73 10.75
N THR A 41 12.54 13.28 9.56
CA THR A 41 13.43 14.42 9.39
C THR A 41 12.76 15.77 9.67
N GLY A 42 11.47 15.77 10.05
CA GLY A 42 10.71 16.98 10.36
C GLY A 42 10.32 17.83 9.14
N ILE A 43 10.59 17.35 7.91
CA ILE A 43 10.14 18.01 6.68
C ILE A 43 8.61 17.93 6.58
N PHE A 44 8.06 16.78 6.96
CA PHE A 44 6.64 16.52 7.00
C PHE A 44 6.12 16.48 8.45
N PRO A 45 4.96 17.10 8.74
CA PRO A 45 4.25 16.92 9.99
C PRO A 45 4.05 15.44 10.34
N ALA A 46 4.21 15.10 11.62
CA ALA A 46 4.09 13.73 12.12
C ALA A 46 2.72 13.08 11.82
N ILE A 47 1.67 13.88 11.60
CA ILE A 47 0.34 13.38 11.19
C ILE A 47 0.39 12.56 9.90
N TYR A 48 1.32 12.87 8.98
CA TYR A 48 1.49 12.13 7.73
C TYR A 48 2.13 10.75 7.93
N MET A 49 2.59 10.41 9.14
CA MET A 49 2.97 9.05 9.49
C MET A 49 1.81 8.06 9.33
N ALA A 50 0.57 8.52 9.57
CA ALA A 50 -0.63 7.71 9.33
C ALA A 50 -0.73 7.30 7.85
N THR A 51 -0.45 8.23 6.93
CA THR A 51 -0.40 7.98 5.48
C THR A 51 0.66 6.96 5.13
N SER A 52 1.87 7.07 5.72
CA SER A 52 2.92 6.07 5.49
C SER A 52 2.48 4.66 5.90
N LYS A 53 1.82 4.53 7.07
CA LYS A 53 1.32 3.23 7.55
C LYS A 53 0.23 2.68 6.64
N PHE A 54 -0.69 3.53 6.19
CA PHE A 54 -1.73 3.17 5.23
C PHE A 54 -1.14 2.62 3.92
N VAL A 55 -0.22 3.35 3.31
CA VAL A 55 0.46 2.96 2.06
C VAL A 55 1.19 1.62 2.24
N GLN A 56 1.88 1.43 3.37
CA GLN A 56 2.57 0.18 3.69
C GLN A 56 1.61 -1.01 3.82
N GLY A 57 0.44 -0.80 4.44
CA GLY A 57 -0.61 -1.81 4.56
C GLY A 57 -1.16 -2.21 3.19
N PHE A 58 -1.44 -1.23 2.33
CA PHE A 58 -1.91 -1.49 0.96
C PHE A 58 -0.88 -2.20 0.08
N ASP A 59 0.41 -1.83 0.15
CA ASP A 59 1.48 -2.55 -0.57
C ASP A 59 1.51 -4.03 -0.16
N SER A 60 1.40 -4.29 1.15
CA SER A 60 1.39 -5.64 1.70
C SER A 60 0.17 -6.42 1.23
N LEU A 61 -1.03 -5.81 1.28
CA LEU A 61 -2.27 -6.42 0.80
C LEU A 61 -2.19 -6.76 -0.70
N PHE A 62 -1.70 -5.81 -1.51
CA PHE A 62 -1.52 -6.02 -2.94
C PHE A 62 -0.50 -7.12 -3.24
N ASN A 63 0.59 -7.20 -2.47
CA ASN A 63 1.58 -8.27 -2.59
C ASN A 63 0.99 -9.65 -2.29
N ILE A 64 0.13 -9.78 -1.26
CA ILE A 64 -0.55 -11.05 -0.92
C ILE A 64 -1.38 -11.54 -2.11
N PHE A 65 -2.17 -10.66 -2.72
CA PHE A 65 -3.04 -11.04 -3.83
C PHE A 65 -2.28 -11.27 -5.15
N LYS A 66 -1.09 -10.68 -5.31
CA LYS A 66 -0.28 -10.78 -6.53
C LYS A 66 0.71 -11.96 -6.54
N VAL A 67 0.78 -12.77 -5.48
CA VAL A 67 1.79 -13.82 -5.39
C VAL A 67 1.69 -14.83 -6.55
N THR A 68 2.78 -14.98 -7.30
CA THR A 68 2.92 -16.00 -8.35
C THR A 68 3.99 -17.03 -7.95
N GLY A 69 3.60 -18.05 -7.18
CA GLY A 69 4.31 -19.34 -6.98
C GLY A 69 5.69 -19.38 -6.32
N ARG A 70 6.56 -18.38 -6.50
CA ARG A 70 7.92 -18.34 -5.93
C ARG A 70 7.93 -17.61 -4.59
N ARG A 71 8.57 -18.22 -3.58
CA ARG A 71 8.86 -17.55 -2.30
C ARG A 71 9.81 -16.38 -2.54
N SER A 72 9.39 -15.18 -2.17
CA SER A 72 10.25 -14.00 -2.05
C SER A 72 10.68 -13.81 -0.60
N LYS A 73 11.85 -13.17 -0.40
CA LYS A 73 12.29 -12.70 0.94
C LYS A 73 11.48 -11.50 1.43
N ALA A 74 10.75 -10.82 0.54
CA ALA A 74 9.92 -9.69 0.90
C ALA A 74 8.69 -10.15 1.70
N ALA A 75 8.31 -9.37 2.72
CA ALA A 75 7.15 -9.63 3.54
C ALA A 75 5.90 -9.83 2.67
N PHE A 76 5.12 -10.86 3.00
CA PHE A 76 3.85 -11.20 2.35
C PHE A 76 3.88 -11.48 0.84
N LYS A 77 5.07 -11.61 0.24
CA LYS A 77 5.26 -11.89 -1.19
C LYS A 77 5.58 -13.37 -1.43
N TYR A 78 4.78 -14.24 -0.82
CA TYR A 78 4.88 -15.70 -0.94
C TYR A 78 3.51 -16.36 -0.71
N PRO A 79 3.28 -17.60 -1.22
CA PRO A 79 1.97 -18.22 -1.16
C PRO A 79 1.55 -18.42 0.29
N ILE A 80 0.27 -18.14 0.63
CA ILE A 80 -0.28 -18.20 1.99
C ILE A 80 -0.07 -19.61 2.57
N PRO A 81 0.85 -19.79 3.53
CA PRO A 81 0.96 -21.05 4.27
C PRO A 81 -0.20 -21.23 5.27
N ASN A 82 -0.50 -22.47 5.63
CA ASN A 82 -1.56 -22.82 6.60
C ASN A 82 -1.34 -22.21 8.01
N SER A 83 -0.12 -21.87 8.38
CA SER A 83 0.25 -21.34 9.71
C SER A 83 0.58 -19.84 9.72
N SER A 84 0.05 -19.09 8.75
CA SER A 84 0.71 -17.85 8.37
C SER A 84 0.13 -16.57 8.96
N SER A 85 1.03 -15.64 9.27
CA SER A 85 0.74 -14.26 9.63
C SER A 85 -0.09 -13.50 8.58
N HIS A 86 -0.24 -14.05 7.37
CA HIS A 86 -1.14 -13.49 6.35
C HIS A 86 -2.59 -13.48 6.83
N ILE A 87 -3.05 -14.55 7.50
CA ILE A 87 -4.45 -14.63 7.94
C ILE A 87 -4.73 -13.55 8.99
N THR A 88 -3.83 -13.40 9.97
CA THR A 88 -3.92 -12.34 10.99
C THR A 88 -3.94 -10.96 10.34
N PHE A 89 -3.01 -10.69 9.43
CA PHE A 89 -2.93 -9.42 8.72
C PHE A 89 -4.20 -9.12 7.89
N LEU A 90 -4.77 -10.14 7.23
CA LEU A 90 -5.99 -9.99 6.44
C LEU A 90 -7.21 -9.69 7.33
N LEU A 91 -7.32 -10.33 8.50
CA LEU A 91 -8.39 -10.06 9.46
C LEU A 91 -8.29 -8.64 10.04
N GLU A 92 -7.08 -8.20 10.39
CA GLU A 92 -6.83 -6.83 10.85
C GLU A 92 -7.17 -5.81 9.75
N SER A 93 -6.73 -6.07 8.52
CA SER A 93 -7.03 -5.23 7.36
C SER A 93 -8.53 -5.15 7.09
N ARG A 94 -9.25 -6.28 7.19
CA ARG A 94 -10.71 -6.31 7.06
C ARG A 94 -11.37 -5.40 8.09
N ASN A 95 -11.02 -5.55 9.37
CA ASN A 95 -11.59 -4.75 10.44
C ASN A 95 -11.32 -3.24 10.26
N GLY A 96 -10.16 -2.87 9.70
CA GLY A 96 -9.85 -1.48 9.35
C GLY A 96 -10.66 -0.93 8.17
N LEU A 97 -11.16 -1.80 7.29
CA LEU A 97 -11.96 -1.44 6.12
C LEU A 97 -13.47 -1.44 6.38
N GLU A 98 -13.94 -2.13 7.42
CA GLU A 98 -15.36 -2.18 7.84
C GLU A 98 -16.04 -0.80 7.89
N PRO A 99 -15.44 0.26 8.47
CA PRO A 99 -16.07 1.58 8.54
C PRO A 99 -16.38 2.20 7.16
N PHE A 100 -15.61 1.84 6.13
CA PHE A 100 -15.81 2.34 4.77
C PHE A 100 -16.85 1.55 3.98
N SER A 101 -17.15 0.31 4.40
CA SER A 101 -18.13 -0.55 3.74
C SER A 101 -19.56 -0.02 3.88
N THR A 102 -19.86 0.63 5.01
CA THR A 102 -21.16 1.25 5.30
C THR A 102 -21.41 2.48 4.41
N VAL A 103 -20.33 3.19 4.04
CA VAL A 103 -20.39 4.41 3.20
C VAL A 103 -20.65 4.09 1.73
N LEU A 104 -20.24 2.91 1.26
CA LEU A 104 -20.40 2.46 -0.13
C LEU A 104 -21.75 1.78 -0.43
N LYS A 105 -22.64 1.65 0.57
CA LYS A 105 -24.02 1.17 0.39
C LYS A 105 -25.03 2.30 0.11
N MET A 106 -24.57 3.54 -0.07
CA MET A 106 -25.35 4.68 -0.58
C MET A 106 -25.16 4.83 -2.08
#